data_AF-A0A821V3X1-F1
#
_entry.id   AF-A0A821V3X1-F1
#
_cell.length_a   1.000
_cell.length_b   1.000
_cell.length_c   1.000
_cell.angle_alpha   90.00
_cell.angle_beta   90.00
_cell.angle_gamma   90.00
#
_symmetry.space_group_name_H-M   'P 1'
#
loop_
_entity.id
_entity.type
_entity.pdbx_description
1 polymer ?
#
loop_
_entity_poly.entity_id
_entity_poly.type
_entity_poly.pdbx_seq_one_letter_code
_entity_poly.pdbx_strand_id
1 'polypeptide(L)'
;WKEEAIQKMGFGLLNKVYLQFSKIFWDEKLKRITIVTDRFKFYYCLPQYRMLALYISGNLARQLEEKIDEDIVDEIYNSLRHVYPNISYPIKWLITRWGSDPFSKGSYSSFHLGNDLETLKDLSIETHDGHVHWAGEHTNYNGSIGYVDSGFESGIREAKKILNKLQSFT
;
A
#
# COMPACT_ATOMS: atom_id res chain seq x y z
N TRP A 1 -16.54 17.85 -12.73
CA TRP A 1 -15.85 16.77 -13.46
C TRP A 1 -14.57 16.28 -12.77
N LYS A 2 -13.48 17.07 -12.60
CA LYS A 2 -12.23 16.55 -12.01
C LYS A 2 -12.41 16.08 -10.57
N GLU A 3 -13.07 16.88 -9.74
CA GLU A 3 -13.40 16.51 -8.36
C GLU A 3 -14.27 15.26 -8.29
N GLU A 4 -15.25 15.12 -9.18
CA GLU A 4 -16.07 13.91 -9.28
C GLU A 4 -15.23 12.68 -9.67
N ALA A 5 -14.27 12.82 -10.58
CA ALA A 5 -13.34 11.73 -10.93
C ALA A 5 -12.47 11.33 -9.74
N ILE A 6 -11.99 12.30 -8.95
CA ILE A 6 -11.25 12.05 -7.71
C ILE A 6 -12.13 11.31 -6.69
N GLN A 7 -13.38 11.74 -6.51
CA GLN A 7 -14.32 11.12 -5.57
C GLN A 7 -14.74 9.71 -6.00
N LYS A 8 -14.90 9.47 -7.30
CA LYS A 8 -15.19 8.14 -7.87
C LYS A 8 -13.99 7.22 -7.76
N MET A 9 -12.77 7.76 -7.83
CA MET A 9 -11.58 6.93 -7.75
C MET A 9 -11.41 6.41 -6.34
N GLY A 10 -11.24 5.10 -6.26
CA GLY A 10 -10.97 4.45 -5.00
C GLY A 10 -9.54 4.65 -4.55
N PHE A 11 -9.35 4.76 -3.24
CA PHE A 11 -8.04 4.76 -2.63
C PHE A 11 -7.97 3.74 -1.50
N GLY A 12 -7.18 2.69 -1.73
CA GLY A 12 -7.06 1.55 -0.84
C GLY A 12 -6.25 1.85 0.40
N LEU A 13 -6.28 0.89 1.34
CA LEU A 13 -5.43 0.89 2.52
C LEU A 13 -4.82 -0.50 2.73
N LEU A 14 -3.49 -0.53 2.74
CA LEU A 14 -2.68 -1.69 3.08
C LEU A 14 -1.53 -1.23 3.98
N ASN A 15 -1.50 -1.75 5.20
CA ASN A 15 -0.40 -1.55 6.13
C ASN A 15 0.48 -2.80 6.22
N LYS A 16 1.72 -2.61 6.65
CA LYS A 16 2.68 -3.70 6.87
C LYS A 16 3.10 -3.71 8.34
N VAL A 17 3.17 -4.91 8.89
CA VAL A 17 3.75 -5.15 10.22
C VAL A 17 5.00 -6.00 10.03
N TYR A 18 6.14 -5.52 10.51
CA TYR A 18 7.40 -6.25 10.53
C TYR A 18 7.74 -6.57 11.98
N LEU A 19 8.02 -7.85 12.27
CA LEU A 19 8.40 -8.32 13.60
C LEU A 19 9.76 -9.03 13.50
N GLN A 20 10.76 -8.53 14.21
CA GLN A 20 12.08 -9.15 14.30
C GLN A 20 12.21 -9.95 15.58
N PHE A 21 12.79 -11.14 15.50
CA PHE A 21 13.00 -12.06 16.62
C PHE A 21 14.47 -12.25 16.94
N SER A 22 14.76 -12.62 18.19
CA SER A 22 16.13 -12.96 18.63
C SER A 22 16.64 -14.25 17.97
N LYS A 23 15.75 -15.19 17.68
CA LYS A 23 16.03 -16.45 17.00
C LYS A 23 14.87 -16.82 16.08
N ILE A 24 15.18 -17.58 15.02
CA ILE A 24 14.16 -18.18 14.17
C ILE A 24 13.50 -19.31 14.96
N PHE A 25 12.17 -19.36 14.96
CA PHE A 25 11.37 -20.40 15.63
C PHE A 25 10.56 -21.27 14.65
N TRP A 26 10.58 -20.91 13.37
CA TRP A 26 9.93 -21.64 12.28
C TRP A 26 10.98 -22.35 11.39
N ASP A 27 10.54 -23.23 10.50
CA ASP A 27 11.44 -23.85 9.52
C ASP A 27 11.93 -22.79 8.51
N GLU A 28 13.25 -22.57 8.44
CA GLU A 28 13.90 -21.58 7.58
C GLU A 28 13.61 -21.75 6.08
N LYS A 29 13.18 -22.94 5.64
CA LYS A 29 12.76 -23.20 4.26
C LYS A 29 11.39 -22.61 3.93
N LEU A 30 10.57 -22.34 4.95
CA LEU A 30 9.25 -21.75 4.75
C LEU A 30 9.37 -20.33 4.20
N LYS A 31 8.55 -20.05 3.20
CA LYS A 31 8.35 -18.69 2.68
C LYS A 31 7.17 -17.98 3.34
N ARG A 32 6.23 -18.75 3.88
CA ARG A 32 5.04 -18.23 4.52
C ARG A 32 4.51 -19.20 5.58
N ILE A 33 4.02 -18.65 6.69
CA ILE A 33 3.17 -19.35 7.66
C ILE A 33 1.75 -18.84 7.46
N THR A 34 0.79 -19.75 7.43
CA THR A 34 -0.64 -19.41 7.40
C THR A 34 -1.30 -19.90 8.67
N ILE A 35 -1.93 -19.01 9.43
CA ILE A 35 -2.73 -19.37 10.60
C ILE A 35 -4.20 -19.15 10.26
N VAL A 36 -5.03 -20.17 10.52
CA VAL A 36 -6.47 -20.12 10.26
C VAL A 36 -7.15 -19.40 11.44
N THR A 37 -7.29 -18.10 11.30
CA THR A 37 -7.89 -17.19 12.29
C THR A 37 -8.64 -16.08 11.54
N ASP A 38 -9.54 -15.38 12.21
CA ASP A 38 -10.21 -14.18 11.72
C ASP A 38 -9.24 -12.99 11.55
N ARG A 39 -8.14 -12.94 12.33
CA ARG A 39 -7.15 -11.84 12.37
C ARG A 39 -5.74 -12.37 12.07
N PHE A 40 -4.91 -11.63 11.34
CA PHE A 40 -3.48 -11.99 11.08
C PHE A 40 -3.25 -13.41 10.50
N LYS A 41 -3.61 -13.59 9.22
CA LYS A 41 -3.59 -14.90 8.55
C LYS A 41 -2.25 -15.27 7.93
N PHE A 42 -1.58 -14.31 7.29
CA PHE A 42 -0.44 -14.58 6.40
C PHE A 42 0.82 -13.90 6.92
N TYR A 43 1.83 -14.73 7.23
CA TYR A 43 3.12 -14.29 7.75
C TYR A 43 4.21 -14.65 6.74
N TYR A 44 4.77 -13.66 6.06
CA TYR A 44 5.91 -13.84 5.18
C TYR A 44 7.17 -14.05 5.99
N CYS A 45 7.88 -15.14 5.71
CA CYS A 45 9.08 -15.54 6.42
C CYS A 45 10.31 -14.90 5.77
N LEU A 46 11.05 -14.12 6.53
CA LEU A 46 12.30 -13.47 6.12
C LEU A 46 13.44 -13.97 7.01
N PRO A 47 13.87 -15.24 6.84
CA PRO A 47 14.83 -15.90 7.74
C PRO A 47 16.18 -15.16 7.81
N GLN A 48 16.64 -14.58 6.70
CA GLN A 48 17.89 -13.82 6.65
C GLN A 48 17.93 -12.62 7.61
N TYR A 49 16.76 -12.14 8.05
CA TYR A 49 16.64 -11.05 9.01
C TYR A 49 16.07 -11.48 10.37
N ARG A 50 15.73 -12.77 10.53
CA ARG A 50 14.94 -13.30 11.64
C ARG A 50 13.62 -12.54 11.79
N MET A 51 12.97 -12.23 10.68
CA MET A 51 11.75 -11.43 10.66
C MET A 51 10.54 -12.17 10.08
N LEU A 52 9.37 -11.82 10.60
CA LEU A 52 8.09 -12.04 9.92
C LEU A 52 7.55 -10.71 9.41
N ALA A 53 6.95 -10.72 8.23
CA ALA A 53 6.22 -9.58 7.68
C ALA A 53 4.75 -9.96 7.44
N LEU A 54 3.83 -9.09 7.83
CA LEU A 54 2.40 -9.25 7.59
C LEU A 54 1.91 -8.09 6.74
N TYR A 55 1.05 -8.41 5.77
CA TYR A 55 0.46 -7.43 4.86
C TYR A 55 -1.02 -7.37 5.21
N ILE A 56 -1.44 -6.27 5.81
CA ILE A 56 -2.75 -6.10 6.43
C ILE A 56 -3.56 -5.15 5.58
N SER A 57 -4.71 -5.59 5.10
CA SER A 57 -5.62 -4.79 4.28
C SER A 57 -7.05 -4.82 4.81
N GLY A 58 -7.93 -4.03 4.20
CA GLY A 58 -9.36 -4.01 4.52
C GLY A 58 -9.65 -3.45 5.92
N ASN A 59 -10.69 -3.99 6.57
CA ASN A 59 -11.15 -3.48 7.87
C ASN A 59 -10.10 -3.63 8.97
N LEU A 60 -9.28 -4.68 8.94
CA LEU A 60 -8.21 -4.85 9.91
C LEU A 60 -7.17 -3.73 9.78
N ALA A 61 -6.78 -3.34 8.56
CA ALA A 61 -5.83 -2.25 8.35
C ALA A 61 -6.32 -0.93 8.95
N ARG A 62 -7.61 -0.61 8.81
CA ARG A 62 -8.24 0.58 9.42
C ARG A 62 -8.21 0.52 10.94
N GLN A 63 -8.52 -0.64 11.52
CA GLN A 63 -8.46 -0.83 12.98
C GLN A 63 -7.04 -0.64 13.53
N LEU A 64 -6.01 -1.00 12.78
CA LEU A 64 -4.62 -0.84 13.22
C LEU A 64 -4.14 0.62 13.22
N GLU A 65 -4.73 1.50 12.41
CA GLU A 65 -4.37 2.93 12.35
C GLU A 65 -4.56 3.63 13.71
N GLU A 66 -5.57 3.19 14.48
CA GLU A 66 -5.97 3.80 15.75
C GLU A 66 -5.31 3.16 16.99
N LYS A 67 -4.55 2.08 16.80
CA LYS A 67 -3.91 1.35 17.89
C LYS A 67 -2.46 1.77 18.08
N ILE A 68 -1.97 1.69 19.31
CA ILE A 68 -0.53 1.77 19.59
C ILE A 68 0.17 0.50 19.10
N ASP A 69 1.46 0.60 18.80
CA ASP A 69 2.20 -0.51 18.19
C ASP A 69 2.22 -1.75 19.10
N GLU A 70 2.40 -1.56 20.40
CA GLU A 70 2.53 -2.62 21.40
C GLU A 70 1.30 -3.52 21.43
N ASP A 71 0.09 -2.94 21.40
CA ASP A 71 -1.17 -3.70 21.36
C ASP A 71 -1.26 -4.59 20.11
N ILE A 72 -0.83 -4.07 18.96
CA ILE A 72 -0.83 -4.81 17.69
C ILE A 72 0.17 -5.96 17.76
N VAL A 73 1.37 -5.68 18.28
CA VAL A 73 2.44 -6.67 18.43
C VAL A 73 2.00 -7.78 19.39
N ASP A 74 1.36 -7.44 20.50
CA ASP A 74 0.84 -8.38 21.49
C ASP A 74 -0.26 -9.27 20.92
N GLU A 75 -1.21 -8.72 20.16
CA GLU A 75 -2.22 -9.52 19.45
C GLU A 75 -1.59 -10.53 18.49
N ILE A 76 -0.60 -10.09 17.70
CA ILE A 76 0.08 -10.97 16.75
C ILE A 76 0.92 -12.02 17.47
N TYR A 77 1.65 -11.63 18.52
CA TYR A 77 2.46 -12.53 19.34
C TYR A 77 1.58 -13.62 19.98
N ASN A 78 0.44 -13.24 20.55
CA ASN A 78 -0.51 -14.18 21.15
C ASN A 78 -1.07 -15.13 20.10
N SER A 79 -1.43 -14.64 18.90
CA SER A 79 -1.86 -15.50 17.79
C SER A 79 -0.78 -16.53 17.41
N LEU A 80 0.47 -16.10 17.23
CA LEU A 80 1.60 -16.97 16.90
C LEU A 80 1.88 -18.01 18.00
N ARG A 81 1.73 -17.64 19.27
CA ARG A 81 2.03 -18.51 20.43
C ARG A 81 1.11 -19.74 20.49
N HIS A 82 -0.10 -19.68 19.93
CA HIS A 82 -0.98 -20.84 19.84
C HIS A 82 -0.40 -21.93 18.93
N VAL A 83 0.37 -21.56 17.90
CA VAL A 83 1.02 -22.48 16.97
C VAL A 83 2.47 -22.79 17.39
N TYR A 84 3.15 -21.80 17.97
CA TYR A 84 4.53 -21.89 18.43
C TYR A 84 4.64 -21.52 19.92
N PRO A 85 4.33 -22.44 20.86
CA PRO A 85 4.22 -22.11 22.28
C PRO A 85 5.46 -21.50 22.94
N ASN A 86 6.65 -21.82 22.39
CA ASN A 86 7.96 -21.40 22.90
C ASN A 86 8.55 -20.20 22.13
N ILE A 87 7.74 -19.49 21.35
CA ILE A 87 8.14 -18.27 20.63
C ILE A 87 8.55 -17.18 21.62
N SER A 88 9.71 -16.55 21.38
CA SER A 88 10.15 -15.36 22.12
C SER A 88 9.40 -14.12 21.64
N TYR A 89 9.20 -13.15 22.53
CA TYR A 89 8.66 -11.85 22.14
C TYR A 89 9.53 -11.19 21.03
N PRO A 90 8.94 -10.47 20.07
CA PRO A 90 9.71 -9.71 19.08
C PRO A 90 10.64 -8.70 19.75
N ILE A 91 11.87 -8.59 19.25
CA ILE A 91 12.88 -7.65 19.78
C ILE A 91 12.81 -6.27 19.15
N LYS A 92 12.20 -6.15 17.96
CA LYS A 92 11.94 -4.90 17.23
C LYS A 92 10.73 -5.07 16.33
N TRP A 93 10.02 -3.98 16.08
CA TRP A 93 8.91 -3.93 15.14
C TRP A 93 8.87 -2.64 14.34
N LEU A 94 8.15 -2.68 13.22
CA LEU A 94 7.76 -1.50 12.45
C LEU A 94 6.37 -1.73 11.89
N ILE A 95 5.47 -0.76 12.11
CA ILE A 95 4.09 -0.80 11.66
C ILE A 95 3.83 0.45 10.83
N THR A 96 3.45 0.27 9.55
CA THR A 96 3.09 1.40 8.70
C THR A 96 1.66 1.87 9.00
N ARG A 97 1.42 3.17 8.77
CA ARG A 97 0.11 3.84 8.94
C ARG A 97 -0.19 4.74 7.75
N TRP A 98 -0.39 4.12 6.59
CA TRP A 98 -0.55 4.83 5.33
C TRP A 98 -1.83 5.67 5.28
N GLY A 99 -2.88 5.25 5.99
CA GLY A 99 -4.14 6.00 6.07
C GLY A 99 -4.00 7.29 6.87
N SER A 100 -3.23 7.24 7.97
CA SER A 100 -3.00 8.41 8.83
C SER A 100 -1.90 9.34 8.31
N ASP A 101 -1.00 8.85 7.46
CA ASP A 101 0.06 9.66 6.85
C ASP A 101 -0.54 10.86 6.08
N PRO A 102 -0.23 12.11 6.47
CA PRO A 102 -0.80 13.29 5.84
C PRO A 102 -0.43 13.49 4.37
N PHE A 103 0.66 12.87 3.90
CA PHE A 103 1.13 12.98 2.52
C PHE A 103 0.62 11.87 1.61
N SER A 104 0.11 10.78 2.21
CA SER A 104 -0.36 9.61 1.47
C SER A 104 -1.89 9.44 1.57
N LYS A 105 -2.47 9.54 2.79
CA LYS A 105 -3.91 9.35 3.08
C LYS A 105 -4.49 8.00 2.66
N GLY A 106 -3.63 6.99 2.48
CA GLY A 106 -3.95 5.65 2.03
C GLY A 106 -2.75 5.03 1.32
N SER A 107 -2.93 3.84 0.76
CA SER A 107 -1.83 3.09 0.16
C SER A 107 -1.67 3.32 -1.35
N TYR A 108 -2.74 3.09 -2.11
CA TYR A 108 -2.71 3.16 -3.57
C TYR A 108 -4.11 3.14 -4.14
N SER A 109 -4.27 3.64 -5.36
CA SER A 109 -5.56 3.67 -6.04
C SER A 109 -6.09 2.28 -6.38
N SER A 110 -7.41 2.13 -6.39
CA SER A 110 -8.06 0.87 -6.70
C SER A 110 -9.44 1.08 -7.33
N PHE A 111 -9.83 0.17 -8.22
CA PHE A 111 -11.19 0.16 -8.74
C PHE A 111 -12.18 -0.20 -7.62
N HIS A 112 -13.25 0.59 -7.50
CA HIS A 112 -14.38 0.38 -6.61
C HIS A 112 -15.65 0.31 -7.47
N LEU A 113 -16.77 -0.15 -6.90
CA LEU A 113 -18.04 -0.17 -7.62
C LEU A 113 -18.37 1.24 -8.15
N GLY A 114 -18.55 1.36 -9.47
CA GLY A 114 -18.91 2.61 -10.12
C GLY A 114 -17.76 3.42 -10.71
N ASN A 115 -16.52 2.90 -10.72
CA ASN A 115 -15.43 3.48 -11.50
C ASN A 115 -14.88 2.48 -12.54
N ASP A 116 -14.21 3.04 -13.54
CA ASP A 116 -13.73 2.33 -14.72
C ASP A 116 -12.52 3.04 -15.35
N LEU A 117 -12.13 2.60 -16.53
CA LEU A 117 -11.01 3.19 -17.28
C LEU A 117 -11.26 4.67 -17.64
N GLU A 118 -12.50 5.10 -17.83
CA GLU A 118 -12.82 6.49 -18.12
C GLU A 118 -12.54 7.38 -16.91
N THR A 119 -12.74 6.88 -15.69
CA THR A 119 -12.36 7.59 -14.46
C THR A 119 -10.85 7.89 -14.43
N LEU A 120 -10.00 6.95 -14.87
CA LEU A 120 -8.55 7.17 -14.95
C LEU A 120 -8.16 8.16 -16.04
N LYS A 121 -8.85 8.11 -17.18
CA LYS A 121 -8.65 9.09 -18.26
C LYS A 121 -9.00 10.48 -17.76
N ASP A 122 -10.16 10.65 -17.13
CA ASP A 122 -10.58 11.91 -16.52
C ASP A 122 -9.52 12.42 -15.55
N LEU A 123 -8.99 11.57 -14.66
CA LEU A 123 -7.90 11.96 -13.74
C LEU A 123 -6.63 12.45 -14.46
N SER A 124 -6.33 11.91 -15.64
CA SER A 124 -5.15 12.31 -16.43
C SER A 124 -5.31 13.58 -17.27
N ILE A 125 -6.55 14.08 -17.45
CA ILE A 125 -6.82 15.29 -18.25
C ILE A 125 -6.19 16.51 -17.57
N GLU A 126 -5.47 17.31 -18.36
CA GLU A 126 -4.89 18.58 -17.92
C GLU A 126 -5.98 19.58 -17.52
N THR A 127 -5.66 20.49 -16.61
CA THR A 127 -6.61 21.50 -16.11
C THR A 127 -6.04 22.91 -16.30
N HIS A 128 -6.89 23.93 -16.11
CA HIS A 128 -6.51 25.33 -16.26
C HIS A 128 -5.87 25.58 -17.64
N ASP A 129 -6.60 25.26 -18.72
CA ASP A 129 -6.16 25.48 -20.11
C ASP A 129 -4.79 24.86 -20.44
N GLY A 130 -4.52 23.69 -19.85
CA GLY A 130 -3.27 22.96 -20.03
C GLY A 130 -2.08 23.58 -19.30
N HIS A 131 -2.30 24.42 -18.29
CA HIS A 131 -1.23 24.93 -17.43
C HIS A 131 -0.94 24.01 -16.24
N VAL A 132 -1.89 23.14 -15.87
CA VAL A 132 -1.74 22.19 -14.77
C VAL A 132 -1.85 20.76 -15.29
N HIS A 133 -0.77 20.01 -15.16
CA HIS A 133 -0.64 18.61 -15.58
C HIS A 133 -0.75 17.66 -14.39
N TRP A 134 -1.31 16.46 -14.61
CA TRP A 134 -1.54 15.46 -13.57
C TRP A 134 -0.82 14.16 -13.91
N ALA A 135 0.09 13.76 -13.02
CA ALA A 135 0.85 12.51 -13.10
C ALA A 135 0.74 11.73 -11.78
N GLY A 136 1.18 10.48 -11.79
CA GLY A 136 1.10 9.57 -10.65
C GLY A 136 0.33 8.30 -11.02
N GLU A 137 0.45 7.29 -10.15
CA GLU A 137 -0.10 5.95 -10.40
C GLU A 137 -1.61 5.96 -10.74
N HIS A 138 -2.36 6.86 -10.10
CA HIS A 138 -3.80 7.03 -10.27
C HIS A 138 -4.21 7.72 -11.59
N THR A 139 -3.25 8.12 -12.42
CA THR A 139 -3.50 8.77 -13.71
C THR A 139 -3.10 7.90 -14.91
N ASN A 140 -2.56 6.69 -14.69
CA ASN A 140 -2.09 5.84 -15.78
C ASN A 140 -3.20 4.94 -16.35
N TYR A 141 -3.99 5.48 -17.27
CA TYR A 141 -5.05 4.74 -17.97
C TYR A 141 -4.54 3.71 -19.00
N ASN A 142 -3.23 3.65 -19.25
CA ASN A 142 -2.63 2.66 -20.16
C ASN A 142 -1.82 1.59 -19.41
N GLY A 143 -1.81 1.60 -18.07
CA GLY A 143 -1.02 0.69 -17.25
C GLY A 143 -1.81 0.14 -16.06
N SER A 144 -1.08 -0.40 -15.08
CA SER A 144 -1.67 -1.01 -13.88
C SER A 144 -1.68 0.01 -12.73
N ILE A 145 -2.86 0.39 -12.26
CA ILE A 145 -2.99 1.31 -11.13
C ILE A 145 -2.43 0.72 -9.83
N GLY A 146 -1.92 1.58 -8.96
CA GLY A 146 -1.35 1.22 -7.66
C GLY A 146 0.07 0.65 -7.69
N TYR A 147 0.76 0.77 -8.82
CA TYR A 147 2.14 0.31 -8.98
C TYR A 147 3.12 1.45 -9.29
N VAL A 148 4.40 1.19 -9.01
CA VAL A 148 5.50 2.16 -9.14
C VAL A 148 5.77 2.52 -10.60
N ASP A 149 5.75 1.53 -11.49
CA ASP A 149 5.88 1.69 -12.94
C ASP A 149 4.81 2.62 -13.50
N SER A 150 3.55 2.53 -13.05
CA SER A 150 2.52 3.48 -13.45
C SER A 150 2.76 4.92 -13.02
N GLY A 151 3.33 5.12 -11.83
CA GLY A 151 3.78 6.44 -11.40
C GLY A 151 4.89 6.98 -12.30
N PHE A 152 5.84 6.13 -12.66
CA PHE A 152 6.95 6.50 -13.54
C PHE A 152 6.50 6.82 -14.98
N GLU A 153 5.68 5.96 -15.58
CA GLU A 153 5.19 6.09 -16.95
C GLU A 153 4.33 7.35 -17.14
N SER A 154 3.42 7.61 -16.19
CA SER A 154 2.61 8.84 -16.20
C SER A 154 3.48 10.10 -16.05
N GLY A 155 4.56 10.03 -15.28
CA GLY A 155 5.56 11.11 -15.20
C GLY A 155 6.22 11.39 -16.55
N ILE A 156 6.66 10.36 -17.27
CA ILE A 156 7.21 10.50 -18.62
C ILE A 156 6.17 11.10 -19.58
N ARG A 157 4.92 10.64 -19.51
CA ARG A 157 3.81 11.13 -20.35
C ARG A 157 3.62 12.63 -20.18
N GLU A 158 3.48 13.12 -18.95
CA GLU A 158 3.27 14.56 -18.70
C GLU A 158 4.51 15.40 -19.01
N ALA A 159 5.72 14.90 -18.73
CA ALA A 159 6.96 15.59 -19.10
C ALA A 159 7.06 15.83 -20.62
N LYS A 160 6.70 14.83 -21.45
CA LYS A 160 6.67 14.97 -22.92
C LYS A 160 5.64 15.99 -23.39
N LYS A 161 4.45 16.00 -22.79
CA LYS A 161 3.41 16.99 -23.12
C LYS A 161 3.86 18.41 -22.83
N ILE A 162 4.46 18.64 -21.67
CA ILE A 162 5.00 19.95 -21.27
C ILE A 162 6.10 20.38 -22.25
N LEU A 163 7.05 19.50 -22.56
CA LEU A 163 8.15 19.81 -23.49
C LEU A 163 7.62 20.20 -24.88
N ASN A 164 6.67 19.44 -25.42
CA ASN A 164 6.06 19.73 -26.73
C ASN A 164 5.33 21.09 -26.72
N LYS A 165 4.62 21.40 -25.64
CA LYS A 165 3.93 22.69 -25.49
C LYS A 165 4.93 23.84 -25.45
N LEU A 166 6.02 23.71 -24.69
CA LEU A 166 7.09 24.71 -24.63
C LEU A 166 7.77 24.94 -26.00
N GLN A 167 8.02 23.87 -26.75
CA GLN A 167 8.60 23.95 -28.10
C GLN A 167 7.65 24.56 -29.13
N SER A 168 6.33 24.43 -28.94
CA SER A 168 5.36 25.05 -29.86
C SER A 168 5.31 26.59 -29.77
N PHE A 169 5.92 27.17 -28.74
CA PHE A 169 6.05 28.63 -28.57
C PHE A 169 7.36 29.21 -29.12
N THR A 170 8.29 28.36 -29.57
CA THR A 170 9.56 28.75 -30.21
C THR A 170 9.51 28.52 -31.71
#